data_AF-A0A423W184-F1
#
_entry.id   AF-A0A423W184-F1
#
_cell.length_a   1.000
_cell.length_b   1.000
_cell.length_c   1.000
_cell.angle_alpha   90.00
_cell.angle_beta   90.00
_cell.angle_gamma   90.00
#
_symmetry.space_group_name_H-M   'P 1'
#
loop_
_entity.id
_entity.type
_entity.pdbx_description
1 polymer ?
#
loop_
_entity_poly.entity_id
_entity_poly.type
_entity_poly.pdbx_seq_one_letter_code
_entity_poly.pdbx_strand_id
1 'polypeptide(L)'
;MDYTLPEDNATAVPEQWFDRQLTRHTYKSPILRGFLDEEIAALKNYHSGKLSTDDAAHAITSPISNSPVPDLGTYSDDISAVCQLWLLLTDALVEWPSCRTEDLVSLLVAISKLPGGLHRGEALDEEEELLTWKDLPHIGMVWGDSTWMGPGILARRTPVTDHGAARQRVRLVYIKQQDVEAQLVREGILRAQRAFQYLIHTLEKIPGPQDEVDASDDADASYQLKLDFQVPAAACWLKHNGRMLRHGIVVKDELKDWEKRKIPAEAIQFSHPAERWTYWEKRLREIAESGPDDLTREAAETAIGYMQAADRQGKED
;
A
#
# COMPACT_ATOMS: atom_id res chain seq x y z
N MET A 1 2.36 10.33 -11.61
CA MET A 1 1.42 9.20 -11.65
C MET A 1 0.05 9.78 -11.82
N ASP A 2 -0.58 9.48 -12.95
CA ASP A 2 -1.93 9.95 -13.29
C ASP A 2 -2.93 8.84 -12.93
N TYR A 3 -2.97 8.46 -11.65
CA TYR A 3 -4.02 7.56 -11.18
C TYR A 3 -5.36 8.28 -11.30
N THR A 4 -6.31 7.63 -11.96
CA THR A 4 -7.70 8.11 -12.00
C THR A 4 -8.49 7.30 -10.99
N LEU A 5 -8.87 7.91 -9.87
CA LEU A 5 -9.79 7.24 -8.95
C LEU A 5 -11.20 7.21 -9.56
N PRO A 6 -11.93 6.09 -9.37
CA PRO A 6 -13.34 6.04 -9.65
C PRO A 6 -14.09 6.91 -8.62
N GLU A 7 -15.33 7.29 -8.94
CA GLU A 7 -16.19 7.99 -7.98
C GLU A 7 -16.39 7.14 -6.72
N ASP A 8 -16.55 7.78 -5.56
CA ASP A 8 -16.58 7.09 -4.25
C ASP A 8 -17.68 6.02 -4.11
N ASN A 9 -18.74 6.12 -4.92
CA ASN A 9 -19.87 5.19 -4.97
C ASN A 9 -19.80 4.18 -6.13
N ALA A 10 -18.75 4.22 -6.95
CA ALA A 10 -18.59 3.29 -8.04
C ALA A 10 -18.44 1.86 -7.49
N THR A 11 -19.13 0.92 -8.10
CA THR A 11 -19.04 -0.51 -7.73
C THR A 11 -18.44 -1.37 -8.85
N ALA A 12 -18.32 -0.79 -10.04
CA ALA A 12 -17.88 -1.46 -11.26
C ALA A 12 -16.59 -0.83 -11.79
N VAL A 13 -15.73 -1.67 -12.34
CA VAL A 13 -14.56 -1.26 -13.10
C VAL A 13 -14.97 -1.09 -14.57
N PRO A 14 -14.77 0.08 -15.19
CA PRO A 14 -15.11 0.27 -16.60
C PRO A 14 -14.29 -0.66 -17.50
N GLU A 15 -14.91 -1.22 -18.55
CA GLU A 15 -14.22 -2.08 -19.53
C GLU A 15 -12.96 -1.43 -20.12
N GLN A 16 -13.03 -0.12 -20.38
CA GLN A 16 -11.92 0.69 -20.87
C GLN A 16 -10.72 0.72 -19.91
N TRP A 17 -10.89 0.40 -18.63
CA TRP A 17 -9.77 0.25 -17.71
C TRP A 17 -8.85 -0.89 -18.13
N PHE A 18 -9.41 -2.06 -18.50
CA PHE A 18 -8.64 -3.21 -18.96
C PHE A 18 -7.94 -2.91 -20.29
N ASP A 19 -8.64 -2.27 -21.24
CA ASP A 19 -8.06 -1.87 -22.52
C ASP A 19 -6.88 -0.89 -22.35
N ARG A 20 -6.99 0.04 -21.38
CA ARG A 20 -5.91 0.99 -21.07
C ARG A 20 -4.66 0.30 -20.54
N GLN A 21 -4.77 -0.80 -19.79
CA GLN A 21 -3.60 -1.51 -19.25
C GLN A 21 -2.69 -2.05 -20.37
N LEU A 22 -3.27 -2.51 -21.48
CA LEU A 22 -2.52 -2.94 -22.66
C LEU A 22 -1.68 -1.83 -23.30
N THR A 23 -2.13 -0.58 -23.19
CA THR A 23 -1.42 0.58 -23.73
C THR A 23 -0.40 1.15 -22.73
N ARG A 24 -0.73 1.14 -21.43
CA ARG A 24 0.10 1.68 -20.36
C ARG A 24 1.40 0.89 -20.22
N HIS A 25 1.29 -0.44 -20.28
CA HIS A 25 2.41 -1.36 -20.15
C HIS A 25 2.93 -1.77 -21.54
N THR A 26 3.48 -0.81 -22.28
CA THR A 26 3.99 -1.06 -23.63
C THR A 26 5.33 -1.80 -23.58
N TYR A 27 5.31 -3.12 -23.76
CA TYR A 27 6.53 -3.92 -23.93
C TYR A 27 6.87 -4.11 -25.41
N LYS A 28 8.16 -3.97 -25.73
CA LYS A 28 8.67 -4.31 -27.07
C LYS A 28 8.68 -5.82 -27.32
N SER A 29 8.71 -6.63 -26.27
CA SER A 29 8.72 -8.09 -26.35
C SER A 29 7.32 -8.64 -26.65
N PRO A 30 7.14 -9.40 -27.75
CA PRO A 30 5.88 -10.07 -28.05
C PRO A 30 5.47 -11.08 -26.97
N ILE A 31 6.45 -11.70 -26.29
CA ILE A 31 6.21 -12.70 -25.23
C ILE A 31 5.55 -12.03 -24.03
N LEU A 32 6.15 -10.94 -23.53
CA LEU A 32 5.61 -10.20 -22.38
C LEU A 32 4.23 -9.62 -22.68
N ARG A 33 4.03 -9.15 -23.92
CA ARG A 33 2.71 -8.70 -24.37
C ARG A 33 1.67 -9.81 -24.35
N GLY A 34 2.02 -11.02 -24.80
CA GLY A 34 1.15 -12.19 -24.73
C GLY A 34 0.78 -12.57 -23.29
N PHE A 35 1.75 -12.50 -22.37
CA PHE A 35 1.47 -12.73 -20.95
C PHE A 35 0.49 -11.69 -20.40
N LEU A 36 0.70 -10.41 -20.73
CA LEU A 36 -0.18 -9.32 -20.28
C LEU A 36 -1.61 -9.51 -20.78
N ASP A 37 -1.79 -9.91 -22.04
CA ASP A 37 -3.11 -10.17 -22.63
C ASP A 37 -3.86 -11.26 -21.83
N GLU A 38 -3.18 -12.35 -21.47
CA GLU A 38 -3.73 -13.46 -20.68
C GLU A 38 -4.03 -13.04 -19.22
N GLU A 39 -3.11 -12.31 -18.59
CA GLU A 39 -3.23 -11.78 -17.23
C GLU A 39 -4.45 -10.84 -17.10
N ILE A 40 -4.61 -9.91 -18.06
CA ILE A 40 -5.75 -9.00 -18.11
C ILE A 40 -7.06 -9.76 -18.33
N ALA A 41 -7.07 -10.76 -19.21
CA ALA A 41 -8.26 -11.59 -19.44
C ALA A 41 -8.66 -12.37 -18.17
N ALA A 42 -7.70 -12.92 -17.44
CA ALA A 42 -7.94 -13.59 -16.17
C ALA A 42 -8.50 -12.61 -15.12
N LEU A 43 -7.88 -11.44 -14.96
CA LEU A 43 -8.32 -10.41 -14.01
C LEU A 43 -9.74 -9.89 -14.35
N LYS A 44 -10.05 -9.72 -15.63
CA LYS A 44 -11.40 -9.32 -16.10
C LYS A 44 -12.44 -10.39 -15.80
N ASN A 45 -12.10 -11.66 -15.98
CA ASN A 45 -13.00 -12.77 -15.66
C ASN A 45 -13.23 -12.88 -14.14
N TYR A 46 -12.19 -12.64 -13.33
CA TYR A 46 -12.31 -12.55 -11.87
C TYR A 46 -13.24 -11.40 -11.46
N HIS A 47 -13.00 -10.19 -11.97
CA HIS A 47 -13.87 -9.03 -11.73
C HIS A 47 -15.35 -9.30 -12.09
N SER A 48 -15.58 -10.04 -13.17
CA SER A 48 -16.93 -10.39 -13.65
C SER A 48 -17.58 -11.55 -12.89
N GLY A 49 -16.91 -12.10 -11.86
CA GLY A 49 -17.38 -13.26 -11.09
C GLY A 49 -17.41 -14.57 -11.88
N LYS A 50 -16.69 -14.65 -13.01
CA LYS A 50 -16.59 -15.87 -13.83
C LYS A 50 -15.54 -16.85 -13.32
N LEU A 51 -14.55 -16.35 -12.57
CA LEU A 51 -13.53 -17.16 -11.89
C LEU A 51 -13.70 -17.00 -10.38
N SER A 52 -13.49 -18.09 -9.65
CA SER A 52 -13.25 -18.02 -8.21
C SER A 52 -11.89 -17.37 -7.94
N THR A 53 -11.62 -16.98 -6.69
CA THR A 53 -10.32 -16.40 -6.31
C THR A 53 -9.16 -17.37 -6.59
N ASP A 54 -9.31 -18.66 -6.31
CA ASP A 54 -8.28 -19.66 -6.56
C ASP A 54 -8.08 -19.92 -8.07
N ASP A 55 -9.17 -20.02 -8.84
CA ASP A 55 -9.08 -20.18 -10.29
C ASP A 55 -8.46 -18.94 -10.96
N ALA A 56 -8.76 -17.74 -10.44
CA ALA A 56 -8.17 -16.50 -10.89
C ALA A 56 -6.67 -16.42 -10.57
N ALA A 57 -6.26 -16.86 -9.37
CA ALA A 57 -4.86 -16.94 -8.98
C ALA A 57 -4.08 -17.87 -9.92
N HIS A 58 -4.61 -19.06 -10.21
CA HIS A 58 -4.01 -19.97 -11.20
C HIS A 58 -3.98 -19.37 -12.61
N ALA A 59 -5.08 -18.82 -13.08
CA ALA A 59 -5.18 -18.29 -14.45
C ALA A 59 -4.24 -17.09 -14.67
N ILE A 60 -4.16 -16.16 -13.71
CA ILE A 60 -3.36 -14.94 -13.85
C ILE A 60 -1.85 -15.21 -13.75
N THR A 61 -1.44 -16.24 -13.01
CA THR A 61 -0.01 -16.62 -12.85
C THR A 61 0.46 -17.67 -13.84
N SER A 62 -0.47 -18.31 -14.57
CA SER A 62 -0.18 -19.38 -15.53
C SER A 62 0.82 -18.97 -16.63
N PRO A 63 0.71 -17.78 -17.26
CA PRO A 63 1.65 -17.39 -18.31
C PRO A 63 3.11 -17.40 -17.83
N ILE A 64 3.35 -16.94 -16.61
CA ILE A 64 4.66 -16.90 -15.96
C ILE A 64 5.08 -18.29 -15.48
N SER A 65 4.19 -19.02 -14.80
CA SER A 65 4.52 -20.33 -14.19
C SER A 65 4.83 -21.39 -15.24
N ASN A 66 4.14 -21.35 -16.40
CA ASN A 66 4.20 -22.37 -17.43
C ASN A 66 5.14 -22.05 -18.60
N SER A 67 5.86 -20.94 -18.55
CA SER A 67 6.82 -20.53 -19.58
C SER A 67 8.25 -20.59 -19.04
N PRO A 68 9.28 -20.82 -19.87
CA PRO A 68 10.66 -20.61 -19.43
C PRO A 68 10.91 -19.13 -19.13
N VAL A 69 12.08 -18.80 -18.58
CA VAL A 69 12.54 -17.42 -18.48
C VAL A 69 12.63 -16.84 -19.91
N PRO A 70 11.98 -15.70 -20.20
CA PRO A 70 12.04 -15.13 -21.54
C PRO A 70 13.45 -14.61 -21.85
N ASP A 71 13.96 -14.81 -23.06
CA ASP A 71 15.22 -14.20 -23.51
C ASP A 71 14.94 -12.77 -24.01
N LEU A 72 15.06 -11.79 -23.10
CA LEU A 72 14.82 -10.37 -23.37
C LEU A 72 16.13 -9.60 -23.57
N GLY A 73 17.27 -10.23 -23.28
CA GLY A 73 18.59 -9.62 -23.40
C GLY A 73 18.85 -8.53 -22.36
N THR A 74 18.18 -8.61 -21.20
CA THR A 74 18.42 -7.70 -20.07
C THR A 74 19.23 -8.40 -18.98
N TYR A 75 19.52 -7.67 -17.89
CA TYR A 75 20.25 -8.23 -16.75
C TYR A 75 19.37 -9.12 -15.86
N SER A 76 18.04 -9.02 -15.96
CA SER A 76 17.08 -9.71 -15.08
C SER A 76 15.79 -10.00 -15.85
N ASP A 77 15.89 -10.93 -16.80
CA ASP A 77 14.76 -11.27 -17.67
C ASP A 77 13.66 -12.05 -16.92
N ASP A 78 14.06 -12.81 -15.91
CA ASP A 78 13.23 -13.60 -15.00
C ASP A 78 12.29 -12.73 -14.15
N ILE A 79 12.72 -11.53 -13.75
CA ILE A 79 11.87 -10.62 -12.95
C ILE A 79 10.90 -9.80 -13.81
N SER A 80 11.16 -9.67 -15.11
CA SER A 80 10.45 -8.72 -15.97
C SER A 80 8.96 -9.04 -16.10
N ALA A 81 8.62 -10.32 -16.29
CA ALA A 81 7.24 -10.78 -16.35
C ALA A 81 6.53 -10.66 -14.99
N VAL A 82 7.24 -10.95 -13.90
CA VAL A 82 6.72 -10.85 -12.53
C VAL A 82 6.40 -9.40 -12.16
N CYS A 83 7.33 -8.48 -12.44
CA CYS A 83 7.13 -7.06 -12.21
C CYS A 83 5.94 -6.51 -13.02
N GLN A 84 5.73 -6.98 -14.26
CA GLN A 84 4.57 -6.62 -15.07
C GLN A 84 3.26 -7.02 -14.40
N LEU A 85 3.14 -8.27 -13.95
CA LEU A 85 1.96 -8.75 -13.24
C LEU A 85 1.68 -7.89 -11.99
N TRP A 86 2.72 -7.56 -11.23
CA TRP A 86 2.58 -6.69 -10.07
C TRP A 86 2.23 -5.26 -10.40
N LEU A 87 2.70 -4.69 -11.51
CA LEU A 87 2.27 -3.38 -11.98
C LEU A 87 0.78 -3.40 -12.33
N LEU A 88 0.30 -4.42 -13.04
CA LEU A 88 -1.12 -4.60 -13.35
C LEU A 88 -1.98 -4.66 -12.07
N LEU A 89 -1.57 -5.48 -11.09
CA LEU A 89 -2.32 -5.65 -9.84
C LEU A 89 -2.20 -4.44 -8.92
N THR A 90 -1.08 -3.72 -8.94
CA THR A 90 -0.90 -2.46 -8.20
C THR A 90 -1.80 -1.37 -8.78
N ASP A 91 -1.84 -1.24 -10.11
CA ASP A 91 -2.76 -0.33 -10.79
C ASP A 91 -4.22 -0.68 -10.45
N ALA A 92 -4.58 -1.98 -10.43
CA ALA A 92 -5.91 -2.41 -10.02
C ALA A 92 -6.22 -2.05 -8.56
N LEU A 93 -5.30 -2.31 -7.64
CA LEU A 93 -5.46 -2.01 -6.23
C LEU A 93 -5.71 -0.52 -5.96
N VAL A 94 -5.07 0.37 -6.72
CA VAL A 94 -5.20 1.82 -6.57
C VAL A 94 -6.42 2.37 -7.33
N GLU A 95 -6.65 1.94 -8.58
CA GLU A 95 -7.66 2.52 -9.46
C GLU A 95 -9.03 1.82 -9.41
N TRP A 96 -9.15 0.64 -8.81
CA TRP A 96 -10.46 0.00 -8.63
C TRP A 96 -11.20 0.60 -7.44
N PRO A 97 -12.55 0.58 -7.45
CA PRO A 97 -13.33 1.10 -6.34
C PRO A 97 -12.97 0.42 -5.02
N SER A 98 -13.05 1.16 -3.91
CA SER A 98 -12.63 0.66 -2.59
C SER A 98 -13.40 -0.56 -2.09
N CYS A 99 -14.64 -0.75 -2.54
CA CYS A 99 -15.40 -1.98 -2.25
C CYS A 99 -14.79 -3.25 -2.88
N ARG A 100 -13.84 -3.11 -3.84
CA ARG A 100 -13.15 -4.22 -4.52
C ARG A 100 -11.73 -4.47 -4.00
N THR A 101 -11.21 -3.65 -3.08
CA THR A 101 -9.85 -3.83 -2.58
C THR A 101 -9.66 -5.17 -1.88
N GLU A 102 -10.64 -5.61 -1.08
CA GLU A 102 -10.56 -6.90 -0.38
C GLU A 102 -10.58 -8.09 -1.35
N ASP A 103 -11.32 -7.99 -2.47
CA ASP A 103 -11.31 -9.00 -3.54
C ASP A 103 -9.90 -9.17 -4.14
N LEU A 104 -9.19 -8.05 -4.39
CA LEU A 104 -7.82 -8.05 -4.94
C LEU A 104 -6.78 -8.51 -3.92
N VAL A 105 -6.93 -8.11 -2.66
CA VAL A 105 -6.07 -8.60 -1.56
C VAL A 105 -6.23 -10.11 -1.40
N SER A 106 -7.46 -10.61 -1.46
CA SER A 106 -7.75 -12.06 -1.43
C SER A 106 -7.11 -12.80 -2.60
N LEU A 107 -7.11 -12.19 -3.80
CA LEU A 107 -6.42 -12.73 -4.97
C LEU A 107 -4.91 -12.85 -4.74
N LEU A 108 -4.26 -11.83 -4.17
CA LEU A 108 -2.83 -11.89 -3.83
C LEU A 108 -2.52 -12.98 -2.79
N VAL A 109 -3.38 -13.13 -1.77
CA VAL A 109 -3.26 -14.21 -0.78
C VAL A 109 -3.46 -15.60 -1.41
N ALA A 110 -4.33 -15.73 -2.42
CA ALA A 110 -4.49 -16.98 -3.15
C ALA A 110 -3.26 -17.28 -4.02
N ILE A 111 -2.70 -16.27 -4.69
CA ILE A 111 -1.44 -16.40 -5.44
C ILE A 111 -0.32 -16.86 -4.50
N SER A 112 -0.22 -16.30 -3.30
CA SER A 112 0.82 -16.67 -2.32
C SER A 112 0.69 -18.10 -1.77
N LYS A 113 -0.38 -18.82 -2.11
CA LYS A 113 -0.60 -20.22 -1.73
C LYS A 113 -0.41 -21.19 -2.90
N LEU A 114 -0.15 -20.68 -4.10
CA LEU A 114 0.03 -21.53 -5.27
C LEU A 114 1.30 -22.38 -5.12
N PRO A 115 1.23 -23.67 -5.47
CA PRO A 115 2.40 -24.53 -5.51
C PRO A 115 3.27 -24.22 -6.74
N GLY A 116 4.56 -24.49 -6.62
CA GLY A 116 5.50 -24.44 -7.74
C GLY A 116 6.38 -23.20 -7.78
N GLY A 117 7.35 -23.24 -8.70
CA GLY A 117 8.29 -22.15 -8.95
C GLY A 117 7.86 -21.29 -10.12
N LEU A 118 8.45 -20.10 -10.20
CA LEU A 118 8.31 -19.21 -11.34
C LEU A 118 9.06 -19.78 -12.55
N HIS A 119 8.57 -19.49 -13.75
CA HIS A 119 9.23 -19.85 -15.00
C HIS A 119 9.60 -21.34 -15.12
N ARG A 120 8.66 -22.27 -14.86
CA ARG A 120 8.93 -23.72 -14.80
C ARG A 120 10.01 -24.13 -13.80
N GLY A 121 10.29 -23.28 -12.80
CA GLY A 121 11.36 -23.48 -11.83
C GLY A 121 12.76 -23.06 -12.34
N GLU A 122 12.84 -22.20 -13.35
CA GLU A 122 14.11 -21.65 -13.85
C GLU A 122 14.54 -20.37 -13.12
N ALA A 123 13.60 -19.67 -12.47
CA ALA A 123 13.89 -18.43 -11.75
C ALA A 123 14.41 -18.69 -10.33
N LEU A 124 15.56 -18.11 -10.01
CA LEU A 124 16.27 -18.27 -8.74
C LEU A 124 16.50 -16.91 -8.07
N ASP A 125 16.59 -16.89 -6.75
CA ASP A 125 17.03 -15.71 -6.01
C ASP A 125 18.57 -15.60 -5.98
N GLU A 126 19.07 -14.60 -5.23
CA GLU A 126 20.51 -14.33 -5.10
C GLU A 126 21.26 -15.48 -4.40
N GLU A 127 20.53 -16.31 -3.64
CA GLU A 127 21.03 -17.48 -2.93
C GLU A 127 20.91 -18.79 -3.74
N GLU A 128 20.53 -18.70 -5.02
CA GLU A 128 20.27 -19.83 -5.92
C GLU A 128 19.08 -20.72 -5.49
N GLU A 129 18.19 -20.19 -4.64
CA GLU A 129 16.95 -20.88 -4.24
C GLU A 129 15.81 -20.57 -5.23
N LEU A 130 14.91 -21.53 -5.42
CA LEU A 130 13.79 -21.38 -6.35
C LEU A 130 12.86 -20.24 -5.92
N LEU A 131 12.66 -19.26 -6.80
CA LEU A 131 11.61 -18.27 -6.61
C LEU A 131 10.24 -18.98 -6.72
N THR A 132 9.43 -18.79 -5.69
CA THR A 132 8.05 -19.32 -5.63
C THR A 132 7.06 -18.19 -5.41
N TRP A 133 5.78 -18.46 -5.64
CA TRP A 133 4.73 -17.48 -5.37
C TRP A 133 4.53 -17.16 -3.89
N LYS A 134 5.06 -17.98 -2.96
CA LYS A 134 4.81 -17.92 -1.52
C LYS A 134 5.02 -16.52 -0.92
N ASP A 135 6.10 -15.86 -1.32
CA ASP A 135 6.50 -14.57 -0.77
C ASP A 135 6.21 -13.41 -1.75
N LEU A 136 5.45 -13.69 -2.82
CA LEU A 136 5.07 -12.72 -3.87
C LEU A 136 6.29 -11.91 -4.35
N PRO A 137 7.26 -12.57 -5.00
CA PRO A 137 8.60 -12.03 -5.22
C PRO A 137 8.55 -10.68 -5.93
N HIS A 138 9.27 -9.69 -5.42
CA HIS A 138 9.32 -8.30 -5.93
C HIS A 138 8.05 -7.45 -5.76
N ILE A 139 6.95 -7.94 -5.17
CA ILE A 139 5.74 -7.11 -4.99
C ILE A 139 6.01 -5.85 -4.16
N GLY A 140 6.83 -5.96 -3.12
CA GLY A 140 7.19 -4.82 -2.26
C GLY A 140 8.06 -3.77 -2.97
N MET A 141 8.85 -4.19 -3.96
CA MET A 141 9.64 -3.30 -4.80
C MET A 141 8.70 -2.52 -5.73
N VAL A 142 7.85 -3.24 -6.49
CA VAL A 142 6.89 -2.62 -7.42
C VAL A 142 5.91 -1.70 -6.69
N TRP A 143 5.42 -2.12 -5.52
CA TRP A 143 4.57 -1.27 -4.68
C TRP A 143 5.32 0.00 -4.27
N GLY A 144 6.53 -0.14 -3.73
CA GLY A 144 7.37 0.99 -3.31
C GLY A 144 7.62 1.99 -4.44
N ASP A 145 8.00 1.52 -5.64
CA ASP A 145 8.23 2.37 -6.81
C ASP A 145 6.95 3.02 -7.33
N SER A 146 5.80 2.37 -7.13
CA SER A 146 4.48 2.87 -7.56
C SER A 146 3.78 3.75 -6.53
N THR A 147 4.30 3.87 -5.30
CA THR A 147 3.67 4.65 -4.23
C THR A 147 4.69 5.46 -3.40
N TRP A 148 5.89 5.72 -3.95
CA TRP A 148 6.99 6.37 -3.23
C TRP A 148 6.71 7.81 -2.76
N MET A 149 5.78 8.53 -3.42
CA MET A 149 5.57 9.95 -3.16
C MET A 149 4.86 10.17 -1.83
N GLY A 150 5.58 10.75 -0.88
CA GLY A 150 5.03 11.17 0.40
C GLY A 150 4.14 12.43 0.32
N PRO A 151 3.36 12.71 1.37
CA PRO A 151 2.40 13.83 1.41
C PRO A 151 2.95 15.21 1.07
N GLY A 152 4.15 15.56 1.55
CA GLY A 152 4.76 16.85 1.22
C GLY A 152 5.11 16.98 -0.27
N ILE A 153 5.63 15.91 -0.87
CA ILE A 153 5.94 15.88 -2.32
C ILE A 153 4.65 16.00 -3.13
N LEU A 154 3.61 15.29 -2.73
CA LEU A 154 2.29 15.34 -3.36
C LEU A 154 1.68 16.74 -3.27
N ALA A 155 1.70 17.36 -2.09
CA ALA A 155 1.24 18.73 -1.87
C ALA A 155 1.97 19.71 -2.80
N ARG A 156 3.31 19.69 -2.80
CA ARG A 156 4.17 20.54 -3.63
C ARG A 156 3.89 20.40 -5.13
N ARG A 157 3.71 19.17 -5.61
CA ARG A 157 3.52 18.88 -7.04
C ARG A 157 2.07 19.09 -7.51
N THR A 158 1.15 19.41 -6.61
CA THR A 158 -0.25 19.64 -6.94
C THR A 158 -0.51 21.10 -7.29
N PRO A 159 -1.11 21.42 -8.44
CA PRO A 159 -1.42 22.81 -8.81
C PRO A 159 -2.39 23.49 -7.84
N VAL A 160 -2.06 24.71 -7.42
CA VAL A 160 -2.90 25.56 -6.54
C VAL A 160 -4.12 26.14 -7.26
N THR A 161 -4.14 26.10 -8.60
CA THR A 161 -5.06 26.88 -9.45
C THR A 161 -6.50 26.36 -9.55
N ASP A 162 -6.84 25.22 -8.95
CA ASP A 162 -8.14 24.53 -9.13
C ASP A 162 -8.99 24.49 -7.84
N HIS A 163 -9.08 25.60 -7.09
CA HIS A 163 -9.92 25.75 -5.88
C HIS A 163 -9.82 24.58 -4.86
N GLY A 164 -8.67 23.90 -4.78
CA GLY A 164 -8.46 22.74 -3.92
C GLY A 164 -8.92 21.37 -4.47
N ALA A 165 -9.60 21.31 -5.61
CA ALA A 165 -10.09 20.05 -6.19
C ALA A 165 -8.94 19.12 -6.63
N ALA A 166 -7.85 19.68 -7.19
CA ALA A 166 -6.65 18.90 -7.51
C ALA A 166 -6.01 18.31 -6.24
N ARG A 167 -5.90 19.09 -5.16
CA ARG A 167 -5.39 18.62 -3.86
C ARG A 167 -6.28 17.53 -3.28
N GLN A 168 -7.60 17.71 -3.35
CA GLN A 168 -8.56 16.70 -2.93
C GLN A 168 -8.36 15.37 -3.67
N ARG A 169 -8.22 15.41 -5.01
CA ARG A 169 -7.99 14.20 -5.81
C ARG A 169 -6.71 13.49 -5.41
N VAL A 170 -5.60 14.21 -5.29
CA VAL A 170 -4.31 13.62 -4.89
C VAL A 170 -4.36 13.08 -3.46
N ARG A 171 -5.05 13.78 -2.55
CA ARG A 171 -5.33 13.30 -1.19
C ARG A 171 -6.09 11.97 -1.20
N LEU A 172 -7.17 11.86 -1.97
CA LEU A 172 -7.94 10.63 -2.07
C LEU A 172 -7.10 9.47 -2.62
N VAL A 173 -6.28 9.72 -3.66
CA VAL A 173 -5.35 8.71 -4.22
C VAL A 173 -4.39 8.22 -3.15
N TYR A 174 -3.79 9.15 -2.41
CA TYR A 174 -2.86 8.81 -1.33
C TYR A 174 -3.52 7.99 -0.23
N ILE A 175 -4.71 8.40 0.24
CA ILE A 175 -5.45 7.67 1.27
C ILE A 175 -5.80 6.26 0.78
N LYS A 176 -6.23 6.14 -0.48
CA LYS A 176 -6.50 4.85 -1.12
C LYS A 176 -5.25 3.95 -1.13
N GLN A 177 -4.10 4.47 -1.49
CA GLN A 177 -2.83 3.74 -1.44
C GLN A 177 -2.50 3.28 -0.01
N GLN A 178 -2.68 4.14 0.99
CA GLN A 178 -2.41 3.79 2.39
C GLN A 178 -3.41 2.76 2.94
N ASP A 179 -4.67 2.80 2.53
CA ASP A 179 -5.67 1.78 2.87
C ASP A 179 -5.31 0.41 2.30
N VAL A 180 -4.89 0.37 1.02
CA VAL A 180 -4.39 -0.87 0.41
C VAL A 180 -3.15 -1.36 1.14
N GLU A 181 -2.15 -0.50 1.38
CA GLU A 181 -0.91 -0.90 2.03
C GLU A 181 -1.16 -1.46 3.44
N ALA A 182 -2.08 -0.84 4.18
CA ALA A 182 -2.52 -1.34 5.48
C ALA A 182 -3.15 -2.74 5.39
N GLN A 183 -3.95 -3.02 4.37
CA GLN A 183 -4.53 -4.34 4.13
C GLN A 183 -3.47 -5.38 3.73
N LEU A 184 -2.51 -5.01 2.87
CA LEU A 184 -1.41 -5.89 2.49
C LEU A 184 -0.51 -6.24 3.70
N VAL A 185 -0.29 -5.29 4.61
CA VAL A 185 0.40 -5.56 5.87
C VAL A 185 -0.40 -6.50 6.77
N ARG A 186 -1.73 -6.31 6.86
CA ARG A 186 -2.62 -7.18 7.65
C ARG A 186 -2.52 -8.64 7.20
N GLU A 187 -2.47 -8.88 5.89
CA GLU A 187 -2.33 -10.24 5.32
C GLU A 187 -0.89 -10.78 5.32
N GLY A 188 0.08 -10.02 5.82
CA GLY A 188 1.49 -10.43 5.87
C GLY A 188 2.22 -10.37 4.53
N ILE A 189 1.61 -9.80 3.50
CA ILE A 189 2.23 -9.58 2.17
C ILE A 189 3.33 -8.51 2.28
N LEU A 190 3.05 -7.43 3.01
CA LEU A 190 4.03 -6.40 3.33
C LEU A 190 4.43 -6.47 4.81
N ARG A 191 5.66 -6.04 5.11
CA ARG A 191 6.21 -6.14 6.46
C ARG A 191 5.46 -5.25 7.46
N ALA A 192 5.08 -5.82 8.61
CA ALA A 192 4.45 -5.12 9.74
C ALA A 192 5.19 -3.85 10.18
N GLN A 193 6.52 -3.85 10.06
CA GLN A 193 7.40 -2.70 10.33
C GLN A 193 6.89 -1.39 9.71
N ARG A 194 6.31 -1.45 8.49
CA ARG A 194 5.77 -0.29 7.78
C ARG A 194 4.67 0.43 8.57
N ALA A 195 3.77 -0.31 9.21
CA ALA A 195 2.67 0.26 9.99
C ALA A 195 3.18 1.09 11.18
N PHE A 196 4.17 0.56 11.92
CA PHE A 196 4.78 1.28 13.04
C PHE A 196 5.52 2.51 12.55
N GLN A 197 6.37 2.38 11.51
CA GLN A 197 7.11 3.52 10.97
C GLN A 197 6.18 4.65 10.53
N TYR A 198 5.08 4.30 9.85
CA TYR A 198 4.09 5.27 9.39
C TYR A 198 3.45 6.04 10.55
N LEU A 199 2.96 5.34 11.57
CA LEU A 199 2.30 5.96 12.70
C LEU A 199 3.26 6.78 13.56
N ILE A 200 4.51 6.34 13.73
CA ILE A 200 5.53 7.13 14.41
C ILE A 200 5.76 8.44 13.65
N HIS A 201 6.00 8.37 12.33
CA HIS A 201 6.26 9.55 11.52
C HIS A 201 5.07 10.52 11.51
N THR A 202 3.84 10.01 11.61
CA THR A 202 2.62 10.82 11.57
C THR A 202 2.26 11.40 12.94
N LEU A 203 2.32 10.60 14.00
CA LEU A 203 1.76 10.94 15.31
C LEU A 203 2.80 11.43 16.32
N GLU A 204 4.08 11.13 16.13
CA GLU A 204 5.16 11.58 17.04
C GLU A 204 5.92 12.79 16.50
N LYS A 205 5.78 13.09 15.21
CA LYS A 205 6.32 14.30 14.63
C LYS A 205 5.60 15.54 15.17
N ILE A 206 6.36 16.41 15.81
CA ILE A 206 5.87 17.72 16.24
C ILE A 206 5.83 18.63 15.00
N PRO A 207 4.67 19.23 14.66
CA PRO A 207 4.57 20.17 13.54
C PRO A 207 5.49 21.37 13.76
N GLY A 208 6.20 21.78 12.70
CA GLY A 208 7.01 23.00 12.69
C GLY A 208 6.60 23.97 11.57
N PRO A 209 7.19 25.17 11.53
CA PRO A 209 6.86 26.19 10.53
C PRO A 209 7.01 25.70 9.07
N GLN A 210 7.93 24.76 8.84
CA GLN A 210 8.13 24.14 7.54
C GLN A 210 6.93 23.32 7.05
N ASP A 211 6.04 22.89 7.94
CA ASP A 211 4.87 22.07 7.58
C ASP A 211 3.70 22.92 7.08
N GLU A 212 3.68 24.22 7.42
CA GLU A 212 2.63 25.18 7.05
C GLU A 212 2.73 25.65 5.59
N VAL A 213 3.91 25.53 4.99
CA VAL A 213 4.19 25.95 3.60
C VAL A 213 4.53 24.76 2.72
N ASP A 214 4.34 24.90 1.41
CA ASP A 214 4.84 23.89 0.47
C ASP A 214 6.36 24.02 0.32
N ALA A 215 7.06 22.90 0.36
CA ALA A 215 8.51 22.86 0.25
C ALA A 215 9.01 23.32 -1.13
N SER A 216 10.23 23.86 -1.17
CA SER A 216 10.90 24.27 -2.42
C SER A 216 11.30 23.09 -3.30
N ASP A 217 11.77 22.00 -2.70
CA ASP A 217 12.23 20.80 -3.39
C ASP A 217 11.72 19.50 -2.74
N ASP A 218 11.96 18.37 -3.41
CA ASP A 218 11.46 17.07 -2.96
C ASP A 218 12.20 16.55 -1.72
N ALA A 219 13.44 16.99 -1.47
CA ALA A 219 14.19 16.56 -0.29
C ALA A 219 13.56 17.15 0.97
N ASP A 220 13.27 18.46 0.97
CA ASP A 220 12.56 19.12 2.06
C ASP A 220 11.12 18.62 2.19
N ALA A 221 10.44 18.43 1.05
CA ALA A 221 9.06 17.95 1.01
C ALA A 221 8.90 16.54 1.60
N SER A 222 9.92 15.68 1.48
CA SER A 222 9.90 14.31 2.01
C SER A 222 9.73 14.25 3.52
N TYR A 223 10.12 15.31 4.22
CA TYR A 223 10.03 15.39 5.68
C TYR A 223 8.82 16.19 6.16
N GLN A 224 8.00 16.77 5.29
CA GLN A 224 6.89 17.60 5.74
C GLN A 224 5.73 16.77 6.31
N LEU A 225 5.17 17.25 7.42
CA LEU A 225 3.90 16.79 7.95
C LEU A 225 2.76 17.51 7.22
N LYS A 226 1.90 16.76 6.53
CA LYS A 226 0.66 17.25 5.92
C LYS A 226 -0.50 16.47 6.52
N LEU A 227 -1.04 17.00 7.63
CA LEU A 227 -2.05 16.33 8.44
C LEU A 227 -3.30 15.94 7.65
N ASP A 228 -3.66 16.76 6.65
CA ASP A 228 -4.79 16.53 5.76
C ASP A 228 -4.63 15.26 4.90
N PHE A 229 -3.41 14.76 4.72
CA PHE A 229 -3.12 13.48 4.08
C PHE A 229 -2.90 12.36 5.11
N GLN A 230 -2.05 12.62 6.12
CA GLN A 230 -1.49 11.58 6.97
C GLN A 230 -2.45 11.09 8.03
N VAL A 231 -3.33 11.95 8.56
CA VAL A 231 -4.28 11.55 9.61
C VAL A 231 -5.37 10.63 9.06
N PRO A 232 -6.01 10.91 7.90
CA PRO A 232 -6.88 9.94 7.23
C PRO A 232 -6.20 8.61 6.91
N ALA A 233 -4.96 8.65 6.43
CA ALA A 233 -4.19 7.43 6.19
C ALA A 233 -3.87 6.67 7.50
N ALA A 234 -3.52 7.37 8.58
CA ALA A 234 -3.32 6.76 9.90
C ALA A 234 -4.59 6.05 10.41
N ALA A 235 -5.78 6.59 10.11
CA ALA A 235 -7.04 5.93 10.40
C ALA A 235 -7.15 4.58 9.65
N CYS A 236 -6.75 4.51 8.38
CA CYS A 236 -6.69 3.25 7.62
C CYS A 236 -5.71 2.24 8.24
N TRP A 237 -4.51 2.69 8.63
CA TRP A 237 -3.54 1.83 9.31
C TRP A 237 -4.10 1.26 10.62
N LEU A 238 -4.75 2.09 11.44
CA LEU A 238 -5.35 1.67 12.71
C LEU A 238 -6.57 0.76 12.52
N LYS A 239 -7.39 1.01 11.48
CA LYS A 239 -8.53 0.17 11.10
C LYS A 239 -8.11 -1.28 10.87
N HIS A 240 -7.06 -1.49 10.07
CA HIS A 240 -6.65 -2.82 9.64
C HIS A 240 -5.62 -3.46 10.58
N ASN A 241 -4.77 -2.67 11.24
CA ASN A 241 -3.62 -3.16 11.99
C ASN A 241 -3.61 -2.74 13.47
N GLY A 242 -4.63 -2.04 13.96
CA GLY A 242 -4.65 -1.48 15.32
C GLY A 242 -4.40 -2.52 16.43
N ARG A 243 -4.95 -3.73 16.29
CA ARG A 243 -4.68 -4.84 17.24
C ARG A 243 -3.21 -5.25 17.24
N MET A 244 -2.64 -5.50 16.05
CA MET A 244 -1.24 -5.90 15.89
C MET A 244 -0.31 -4.82 16.44
N LEU A 245 -0.56 -3.55 16.10
CA LEU A 245 0.20 -2.41 16.58
C LEU A 245 0.16 -2.29 18.10
N ARG A 246 -1.04 -2.36 18.68
CA ARG A 246 -1.21 -2.31 20.14
C ARG A 246 -0.46 -3.44 20.82
N HIS A 247 -0.61 -4.68 20.35
CA HIS A 247 0.08 -5.82 20.93
C HIS A 247 1.61 -5.68 20.79
N GLY A 248 2.10 -5.28 19.62
CA GLY A 248 3.53 -5.03 19.38
C GLY A 248 4.11 -3.97 20.32
N ILE A 249 3.41 -2.85 20.51
CA ILE A 249 3.85 -1.77 21.41
C ILE A 249 3.76 -2.20 22.87
N VAL A 250 2.58 -2.63 23.33
CA VAL A 250 2.29 -2.78 24.75
C VAL A 250 2.86 -4.08 25.34
N VAL A 251 2.86 -5.16 24.56
CA VAL A 251 3.22 -6.50 25.04
C VAL A 251 4.63 -6.88 24.63
N LYS A 252 4.99 -6.65 23.36
CA LYS A 252 6.27 -7.10 22.80
C LYS A 252 7.40 -6.09 22.91
N ASP A 253 7.10 -4.82 23.17
CA ASP A 253 8.07 -3.73 23.06
C ASP A 253 8.81 -3.76 21.70
N GLU A 254 8.04 -3.89 20.61
CA GLU A 254 8.51 -4.20 19.26
C GLU A 254 9.73 -3.37 18.81
N LEU A 255 9.79 -2.09 19.21
CA LEU A 255 10.83 -1.14 18.83
C LEU A 255 12.19 -1.40 19.48
N LYS A 256 12.24 -2.14 20.59
CA LYS A 256 13.47 -2.40 21.35
C LYS A 256 14.49 -3.21 20.56
N ASP A 257 14.00 -4.16 19.76
CA ASP A 257 14.84 -5.07 18.98
C ASP A 257 15.16 -4.52 17.59
N TRP A 258 14.68 -3.31 17.26
CA TRP A 258 14.94 -2.69 15.98
C TRP A 258 16.33 -2.10 15.92
N GLU A 259 17.00 -2.31 14.78
CA GLU A 259 18.21 -1.57 14.46
C GLU A 259 17.91 -0.06 14.47
N LYS A 260 18.80 0.75 15.02
CA LYS A 260 18.61 2.21 15.15
C LYS A 260 18.21 2.90 13.84
N ARG A 261 18.76 2.45 12.70
CA ARG A 261 18.43 2.99 11.36
C ARG A 261 17.00 2.71 10.90
N LYS A 262 16.32 1.74 11.50
CA LYS A 262 14.93 1.35 11.20
C LYS A 262 13.92 2.15 12.02
N ILE A 263 14.36 2.80 13.10
CA ILE A 263 13.53 3.65 13.94
C ILE A 263 13.46 5.05 13.29
N PRO A 264 12.26 5.59 13.00
CA PRO A 264 12.12 6.92 12.45
C PRO A 264 12.77 7.99 13.34
N ALA A 265 13.32 9.04 12.73
CA ALA A 265 14.01 10.10 13.46
C ALA A 265 13.08 10.86 14.41
N GLU A 266 11.78 10.89 14.10
CA GLU A 266 10.74 11.51 14.92
C GLU A 266 10.31 10.67 16.14
N ALA A 267 10.85 9.45 16.29
CA ALA A 267 10.46 8.58 17.38
C ALA A 267 10.79 9.19 18.75
N ILE A 268 9.76 9.40 19.56
CA ILE A 268 9.89 9.85 20.95
C ILE A 268 10.37 8.67 21.80
N GLN A 269 11.27 8.95 22.72
CA GLN A 269 11.71 7.99 23.75
C GLN A 269 10.71 7.99 24.89
N PHE A 270 10.17 6.82 25.20
CA PHE A 270 9.21 6.61 26.29
C PHE A 270 9.85 5.77 27.38
N SER A 271 9.44 5.99 28.64
CA SER A 271 9.95 5.18 29.75
C SER A 271 9.31 3.80 29.79
N HIS A 272 8.04 3.72 29.36
CA HIS A 272 7.31 2.47 29.17
C HIS A 272 6.71 2.40 27.75
N PRO A 273 6.78 1.24 27.07
CA PRO A 273 6.27 1.11 25.70
C PRO A 273 4.80 1.49 25.55
N ALA A 274 3.96 1.17 26.55
CA ALA A 274 2.54 1.52 26.58
C ALA A 274 2.25 3.03 26.58
N GLU A 275 3.20 3.86 27.00
CA GLU A 275 3.07 5.33 26.94
C GLU A 275 2.95 5.81 25.48
N ARG A 276 3.56 5.12 24.52
CA ARG A 276 3.47 5.46 23.09
C ARG A 276 2.03 5.34 22.58
N TRP A 277 1.34 4.25 22.92
CA TRP A 277 -0.06 4.05 22.52
C TRP A 277 -0.97 5.14 23.08
N THR A 278 -0.78 5.48 24.35
CA THR A 278 -1.53 6.55 25.02
C THR A 278 -1.21 7.93 24.42
N TYR A 279 0.06 8.16 24.07
CA TYR A 279 0.50 9.38 23.42
C TYR A 279 -0.14 9.55 22.03
N TRP A 280 -0.17 8.50 21.22
CA TRP A 280 -0.85 8.51 19.91
C TRP A 280 -2.34 8.83 20.03
N GLU A 281 -3.04 8.22 20.99
CA GLU A 281 -4.46 8.52 21.22
C GLU A 281 -4.66 9.98 21.61
N LYS A 282 -3.84 10.50 22.54
CA LYS A 282 -3.88 11.90 22.94
C LYS A 282 -3.63 12.83 21.74
N ARG A 283 -2.63 12.52 20.91
CA ARG A 283 -2.31 13.31 19.73
C ARG A 283 -3.48 13.37 18.75
N LEU A 284 -4.15 12.23 18.52
CA LEU A 284 -5.33 12.19 17.67
C LEU A 284 -6.49 13.00 18.27
N ARG A 285 -6.66 13.03 19.60
CA ARG A 285 -7.69 13.87 20.25
C ARG A 285 -7.44 15.35 20.02
N GLU A 286 -6.19 15.80 20.17
CA GLU A 286 -5.81 17.18 19.85
C GLU A 286 -6.12 17.52 18.38
N ILE A 287 -5.82 16.61 17.46
CA ILE A 287 -6.11 16.79 16.02
C ILE A 287 -7.62 16.77 15.75
N ALA A 288 -8.41 15.94 16.43
CA ALA A 288 -9.86 15.94 16.31
C ALA A 288 -10.48 17.28 16.74
N GLU A 289 -9.90 17.93 17.76
CA GLU A 289 -10.38 19.22 18.27
C GLU A 289 -9.93 20.41 17.40
N SER A 290 -8.67 20.41 16.93
CA SER A 290 -8.05 21.59 16.28
C SER A 290 -7.47 21.33 14.90
N GLY A 291 -7.86 20.22 14.25
CA GLY A 291 -7.37 19.84 12.92
C GLY A 291 -7.68 20.88 11.83
N PRO A 292 -6.89 20.89 10.74
CA PRO A 292 -6.94 21.92 9.70
C PRO A 292 -8.27 21.96 8.91
N ASP A 293 -8.96 20.83 8.78
CA ASP A 293 -10.25 20.71 8.09
C ASP A 293 -11.14 19.63 8.73
N ASP A 294 -12.42 19.59 8.34
CA ASP A 294 -13.40 18.63 8.86
C ASP A 294 -12.99 17.18 8.59
N LEU A 295 -12.48 16.90 7.38
CA LEU A 295 -12.05 15.55 6.99
C LEU A 295 -10.93 15.04 7.89
N THR A 296 -9.98 15.90 8.26
CA THR A 296 -8.88 15.57 9.17
C THR A 296 -9.38 15.33 10.59
N ARG A 297 -10.31 16.16 11.06
CA ARG A 297 -10.91 16.01 12.40
C ARG A 297 -11.72 14.72 12.51
N GLU A 298 -12.61 14.45 11.56
CA GLU A 298 -13.43 13.23 11.50
C GLU A 298 -12.56 11.97 11.37
N ALA A 299 -11.49 12.03 10.58
CA ALA A 299 -10.52 10.95 10.47
C ALA A 299 -9.80 10.67 11.79
N ALA A 300 -9.44 11.71 12.54
CA ALA A 300 -8.81 11.56 13.85
C ALA A 300 -9.77 10.91 14.87
N GLU A 301 -11.04 11.33 14.89
CA GLU A 301 -12.09 10.69 15.71
C GLU A 301 -12.26 9.21 15.35
N THR A 302 -12.29 8.92 14.05
CA THR A 302 -12.40 7.55 13.52
C THR A 302 -11.19 6.70 13.96
N ALA A 303 -9.99 7.25 13.85
CA ALA A 303 -8.75 6.60 14.30
C ALA A 303 -8.76 6.28 15.80
N ILE A 304 -9.23 7.21 16.65
CA ILE A 304 -9.42 6.98 18.09
C ILE A 304 -10.40 5.82 18.32
N GLY A 305 -11.51 5.77 17.57
CA GLY A 305 -12.48 4.67 17.63
C GLY A 305 -11.83 3.30 17.37
N TYR A 306 -10.95 3.21 16.37
CA TYR A 306 -10.20 1.98 16.09
C TYR A 306 -9.20 1.62 17.20
N MET A 307 -8.51 2.61 17.78
CA MET A 307 -7.61 2.36 18.91
C MET A 307 -8.36 1.81 20.12
N GLN A 308 -9.50 2.41 20.47
CA GLN A 308 -10.36 1.95 21.57
C GLN A 308 -10.96 0.56 21.31
N ALA A 309 -11.25 0.22 20.06
CA ALA A 309 -11.67 -1.13 19.70
C ALA A 309 -10.54 -2.15 19.95
N ALA A 310 -9.30 -1.82 19.57
CA ALA A 310 -8.13 -2.66 19.84
C ALA A 310 -7.86 -2.84 21.34
N ASP A 311 -8.09 -1.80 22.16
CA ASP A 311 -7.96 -1.88 23.63
C ASP A 311 -8.98 -2.80 24.30
N ARG A 312 -10.22 -2.84 23.80
CA ARG A 312 -11.27 -3.70 24.37
C ARG A 312 -11.00 -5.18 24.11
N GLN A 313 -10.50 -5.50 22.93
CA GLN A 313 -10.27 -6.89 22.51
C GLN A 313 -9.00 -7.48 23.13
N GLY A 314 -7.97 -6.66 23.39
CA GLY A 314 -6.76 -7.10 24.11
C GLY A 314 -6.94 -7.35 25.61
N LYS A 315 -8.17 -7.28 26.15
CA LYS A 315 -8.51 -7.64 27.53
C LYS A 315 -9.20 -9.01 27.65
N GLU A 316 -9.55 -9.62 26.53
CA GLU A 316 -10.28 -10.90 26.47
C GLU A 316 -9.37 -12.10 26.13
N ASP A 317 -8.10 -11.85 25.79
CA ASP A 317 -7.01 -12.85 25.63
C ASP A 317 -6.11 -12.88 26.87
#